data_AF-A0A1H9ZJ08-F1
#
_entry.id   AF-A0A1H9ZJ08-F1
#
_cell.length_a   1.000
_cell.length_b   1.000
_cell.length_c   1.000
_cell.angle_alpha   90.00
_cell.angle_beta   90.00
_cell.angle_gamma   90.00
#
_symmetry.space_group_name_H-M   'P 1'
#
loop_
_entity.id
_entity.type
_entity.pdbx_description
1 polymer ?
#
loop_
_entity_poly.entity_id
_entity_poly.type
_entity_poly.pdbx_seq_one_letter_code
_entity_poly.pdbx_strand_id
1 'polypeptide(L)' 'MKKRKKCLKSTVSLNVRADATTDSERVGSFSPGQEVIITGQVNNGWYRVDYLGRVAYVHGNYLSDQR' A
#
# COMPACT_ATOMS: atom_id res chain seq x y z
N MET A 1 10.53 -16.28 -15.26
CA MET A 1 10.51 -15.94 -13.82
C MET A 1 9.27 -15.13 -13.51
N LYS A 2 8.29 -15.66 -12.76
CA LYS A 2 7.10 -14.91 -12.36
C LYS A 2 7.52 -13.94 -11.25
N LYS A 3 7.55 -12.63 -11.50
CA LYS A 3 7.65 -11.64 -10.43
C LYS A 3 6.45 -11.89 -9.51
N ARG A 4 6.69 -12.42 -8.31
CA ARG A 4 5.63 -12.63 -7.33
C ARG A 4 5.06 -11.26 -7.00
N LYS A 5 3.77 -11.06 -7.24
CA LYS A 5 3.06 -9.88 -6.73
C LYS A 5 3.26 -9.88 -5.22
N LYS A 6 3.75 -8.79 -4.65
CA LYS A 6 4.00 -8.72 -3.21
C LYS A 6 2.68 -8.34 -2.54
N CYS A 7 2.03 -9.32 -1.93
CA CYS A 7 0.86 -9.11 -1.09
C CYS A 7 1.34 -8.93 0.35
N LEU A 8 1.27 -7.70 0.84
CA LEU A 8 1.55 -7.39 2.24
C LEU A 8 0.23 -7.22 2.97
N LYS A 9 0.21 -7.41 4.28
CA LYS A 9 -0.97 -7.09 5.08
C LYS A 9 -0.76 -5.80 5.85
N SER A 10 -1.82 -5.02 5.93
CA SER A 10 -1.82 -3.88 6.83
C SER A 10 -1.84 -4.37 8.27
N THR A 11 -0.93 -3.94 9.14
CA THR A 11 -0.97 -4.31 10.58
C THR A 11 -1.91 -3.42 11.39
N VAL A 12 -2.14 -2.20 10.89
CA VAL A 12 -2.97 -1.16 11.51
C VAL A 12 -3.95 -0.61 10.47
N SER A 13 -4.80 0.34 10.87
CA SER A 13 -5.59 1.12 9.91
C SER A 13 -4.65 1.94 9.03
N LEU A 14 -4.49 1.55 7.76
CA LEU A 14 -3.54 2.16 6.85
C LEU A 14 -4.27 3.06 5.88
N ASN A 15 -3.97 4.35 5.96
CA ASN A 15 -4.55 5.33 5.06
C ASN A 15 -3.97 5.19 3.67
N VAL A 16 -4.87 5.08 2.69
CA VAL A 16 -4.56 5.06 1.27
C VAL A 16 -4.63 6.48 0.76
N ARG A 17 -3.55 6.94 0.13
CA ARG A 17 -3.44 8.29 -0.41
C ARG A 17 -3.36 8.30 -1.93
N ALA A 18 -3.78 9.44 -2.50
CA ALA A 18 -3.74 9.66 -3.94
C ALA A 18 -2.31 9.68 -4.49
N ASP A 19 -1.35 10.16 -3.69
CA ASP A 19 0.06 10.28 -4.06
C ASP A 19 0.99 9.81 -2.94
N ALA A 20 2.26 9.57 -3.29
CA ALA A 20 3.34 9.17 -2.38
C ALA A 20 3.81 10.32 -1.46
N THR A 21 2.88 11.08 -0.90
CA THR A 21 3.13 12.25 -0.04
C THR A 21 2.17 12.29 1.13
N THR A 22 2.59 12.86 2.26
CA THR A 22 1.75 13.03 3.45
C THR A 22 0.69 14.11 3.31
N ASP A 23 0.87 15.04 2.36
CA ASP A 23 -0.02 16.16 2.10
C ASP A 23 -1.11 15.84 1.07
N SER A 24 -0.98 14.71 0.37
CA SER A 24 -1.99 14.28 -0.60
C SER A 24 -3.28 13.83 0.07
N GLU A 25 -4.37 13.92 -0.68
CA GLU A 25 -5.69 13.53 -0.20
C GLU A 25 -5.77 12.03 0.10
N ARG A 26 -6.55 11.65 1.12
CA ARG A 26 -6.86 10.25 1.39
C ARG A 26 -7.95 9.78 0.45
N VAL A 27 -7.60 8.86 -0.43
CA VAL A 27 -8.54 8.18 -1.34
C VAL A 27 -9.26 7.02 -0.66
N GLY A 28 -8.75 6.56 0.48
CA GLY A 28 -9.37 5.50 1.26
C GLY A 28 -8.54 5.06 2.46
N SER A 29 -8.89 3.91 2.99
CA SER A 29 -8.18 3.27 4.10
C SER A 29 -8.29 1.75 3.99
N PHE A 30 -7.21 1.05 4.31
CA PHE A 30 -7.20 -0.38 4.55
C PHE A 30 -7.47 -0.67 6.02
N SER A 31 -8.28 -1.68 6.28
CA SER A 31 -8.44 -2.24 7.63
C SER A 31 -7.21 -3.05 8.03
N PRO A 32 -6.89 -3.14 9.34
CA PRO A 32 -5.86 -4.05 9.81
C PRO A 32 -6.19 -5.49 9.40
N GLY A 33 -5.18 -6.24 8.96
CA GLY A 33 -5.29 -7.58 8.41
C GLY A 33 -5.67 -7.64 6.94
N GLN A 34 -6.03 -6.51 6.31
CA GLN A 34 -6.41 -6.49 4.90
C GLN A 34 -5.19 -6.69 4.00
N GLU A 35 -5.37 -7.49 2.95
CA GLU A 35 -4.35 -7.75 1.95
C GLU A 35 -4.18 -6.54 1.01
N VAL A 36 -2.93 -6.14 0.84
CA VAL A 36 -2.51 -4.98 0.07
C VAL A 36 -1.59 -5.47 -1.05
N ILE A 37 -2.07 -5.32 -2.28
CA ILE A 37 -1.32 -5.73 -3.46
C ILE A 37 -0.38 -4.59 -3.86
N ILE A 38 0.91 -4.78 -3.58
CA ILE A 38 1.97 -3.86 -3.99
C ILE A 38 2.25 -4.08 -5.48
N THR A 39 2.00 -3.04 -6.28
CA THR A 39 2.30 -3.03 -7.72
C THR A 39 3.65 -2.41 -8.03
N GLY A 40 4.17 -1.57 -7.13
CA GLY A 40 5.49 -0.98 -7.25
C GLY A 40 5.95 -0.33 -5.94
N GLN A 41 7.23 0.00 -5.87
CA GLN A 41 7.79 0.75 -4.76
C GLN A 41 8.21 2.13 -5.26
N VAL A 42 7.90 3.15 -4.49
CA VAL A 42 8.27 4.53 -4.77
C VAL A 42 9.48 4.87 -3.90
N ASN A 43 10.36 5.73 -4.41
CA ASN A 43 11.42 6.29 -3.58
C ASN A 43 10.76 7.09 -2.44
N ASN A 44 11.37 7.08 -1.25
CA ASN A 44 10.88 7.69 0.00
C ASN A 44 10.01 6.78 0.89
N GLY A 45 10.09 5.46 0.74
CA GLY A 45 9.42 4.52 1.67
C GLY A 45 7.92 4.33 1.42
N TRP A 46 7.41 4.90 0.33
CA TRP A 46 6.05 4.68 -0.14
C TRP A 46 5.98 3.48 -1.07
N TYR A 47 4.85 2.80 -1.04
CA TYR A 47 4.54 1.71 -1.94
C TYR A 47 3.31 2.05 -2.75
N ARG A 48 3.40 1.80 -4.05
CA ARG A 48 2.29 1.88 -4.97
C ARG A 48 1.49 0.59 -4.89
N VAL A 49 0.20 0.73 -4.69
CA VAL A 49 -0.76 -0.36 -4.51
C VAL A 49 -1.90 -0.24 -5.52
N ASP A 50 -2.50 -1.37 -5.84
CA ASP A 50 -3.78 -1.38 -6.56
C ASP A 50 -4.91 -1.48 -5.53
N TYR A 51 -5.75 -0.44 -5.47
CA TYR A 51 -6.92 -0.39 -4.63
C TYR A 51 -8.16 -0.35 -5.51
N LEU A 52 -8.84 -1.48 -5.65
CA LEU A 52 -10.08 -1.62 -6.44
C LEU A 52 -9.92 -1.13 -7.90
N GLY A 53 -8.78 -1.42 -8.54
CA GLY A 53 -8.48 -0.95 -9.90
C GLY A 53 -8.05 0.51 -10.01
N ARG A 54 -7.84 1.19 -8.87
CA ARG A 54 -7.24 2.52 -8.80
C ARG A 54 -5.82 2.42 -8.27
N VAL A 55 -4.92 3.16 -8.90
CA VAL A 55 -3.56 3.33 -8.37
C VAL A 55 -3.63 4.20 -7.13
N ALA A 56 -3.06 3.70 -6.05
CA ALA A 56 -2.97 4.45 -4.82
C ALA A 56 -1.65 4.18 -4.09
N TYR A 57 -1.39 4.94 -3.04
CA TYR A 57 -0.11 4.90 -2.34
C TYR A 57 -0.29 4.74 -0.84
N VAL A 58 0.58 3.92 -0.25
CA VAL A 58 0.59 3.66 1.18
C VAL A 58 2.02 3.65 1.71
N HIS A 59 2.17 3.98 2.99
CA HIS A 59 3.48 4.01 3.61
C HIS A 59 3.93 2.61 4.04
N GLY A 60 5.14 2.23 3.65
CA GLY A 60 5.69 0.89 3.85
C GLY A 60 5.81 0.45 5.30
N ASN A 61 6.01 1.39 6.24
CA ASN A 61 6.17 1.06 7.65
C ASN A 61 4.94 0.38 8.28
N TYR A 62 3.76 0.50 7.66
CA TYR A 62 2.52 -0.10 8.16
C TYR A 62 2.15 -1.40 7.44
N LEU A 63 2.98 -1.84 6.50
CA LEU A 63 2.82 -3.08 5.78
C LEU A 63 3.75 -4.12 6.39
N SER A 64 3.17 -5.23 6.83
CA SER A 64 3.92 -6.36 7.32
C SER A 64 3.83 -7.53 6.36
N ASP A 65 4.99 -8.15 6.13
CA ASP A 65 5.09 -9.43 5.43
C ASP A 65 4.70 -10.51 6.43
N GLN A 66 3.48 -11.02 6.31
CA GLN A 66 3.05 -12.20 7.05
C GLN A 66 3.67 -13.41 6.37
N ARG A 67 4.92 -13.67 6.73
CA ARG A 67 5.72 -14.79 6.24
C ARG A 67 5.46 -16.06 7.04
#